data_AF-J4WA52-F1
#
_entry.id   AF-J4WA52-F1
#
_cell.length_a   1.000
_cell.length_b   1.000
_cell.length_c   1.000
_cell.angle_alpha   90.00
_cell.angle_beta   90.00
_cell.angle_gamma   90.00
#
_symmetry.space_group_name_H-M   'P 1'
#
loop_
_entity.id
_entity.type
_entity.pdbx_description
1 polymer ?
#
loop_
_entity_poly.entity_id
_entity_poly.type
_entity_poly.pdbx_seq_one_letter_code
_entity_poly.pdbx_strand_id
1 'polypeptide(L)' 'MNKKMGRPIKRDTNKTEKLNIRLTKEDKKLIQDCADKMNISKSDVIVKAIELLNQTQQQIL' A
#
# COMPACT_ATOMS: atom_id res chain seq x y z
N MET A 1 28.52 -13.49 23.60
CA MET A 1 27.54 -12.39 23.68
C MET A 1 26.29 -12.83 22.92
N ASN A 2 25.15 -13.01 23.60
CA ASN A 2 23.92 -13.39 22.92
C ASN A 2 23.32 -12.12 22.29
N LYS A 3 23.44 -11.97 20.97
CA LYS A 3 22.87 -10.82 20.24
C LYS A 3 21.35 -10.88 20.45
N LYS A 4 20.76 -9.83 21.02
CA LYS A 4 19.30 -9.70 21.13
C LYS A 4 18.76 -9.43 19.72
N MET A 5 18.34 -10.48 19.02
CA MET A 5 17.68 -10.35 17.72
C MET A 5 16.35 -9.64 17.96
N GLY A 6 16.11 -8.54 17.25
CA GLY A 6 14.84 -7.81 17.31
C GLY A 6 13.66 -8.68 16.86
N ARG A 7 12.44 -8.13 16.92
CA ARG A 7 11.24 -8.83 16.47
C ARG A 7 11.42 -9.24 14.99
N PRO A 8 11.33 -10.54 14.66
CA PRO A 8 11.45 -10.98 13.27
C PRO A 8 10.37 -10.31 12.42
N ILE A 9 10.76 -9.90 11.23
CA ILE A 9 9.89 -9.21 10.28
C ILE A 9 8.87 -10.24 9.77
N LYS A 10 7.57 -9.91 9.83
CA LYS A 10 6.48 -10.84 9.45
C LYS A 10 6.34 -11.07 7.93
N ARG A 11 7.13 -10.39 7.09
CA ARG A 11 7.01 -10.43 5.63
C ARG A 11 8.39 -10.60 5.00
N ASP A 12 8.45 -11.30 3.86
CA ASP A 12 9.68 -11.53 3.09
C ASP A 12 10.33 -10.24 2.56
N THR A 13 9.55 -9.17 2.38
CA THR A 13 10.04 -7.87 1.93
C THR A 13 9.74 -6.77 2.95
N ASN A 14 10.76 -5.97 3.24
CA ASN A 14 10.64 -4.83 4.13
C ASN A 14 10.14 -3.62 3.34
N LYS A 15 8.97 -3.07 3.68
CA LYS A 15 8.48 -1.80 3.12
C LYS A 15 9.22 -0.65 3.82
N THR A 16 10.38 -0.27 3.30
CA THR A 16 11.27 0.76 3.90
C THR A 16 10.89 2.18 3.52
N GLU A 17 10.34 2.37 2.32
CA GLU A 17 9.99 3.69 1.79
C GLU A 17 8.70 4.25 2.38
N LYS A 18 8.70 5.55 2.68
CA LYS A 18 7.55 6.27 3.26
C LYS A 18 6.92 7.19 2.23
N LEU A 19 5.60 7.06 2.06
CA LEU A 19 4.79 7.97 1.26
C LEU A 19 3.87 8.78 2.17
N ASN A 20 4.05 10.10 2.20
CA ASN A 20 3.16 11.04 2.89
C ASN A 20 2.38 11.85 1.85
N ILE A 21 1.05 11.79 1.89
CA ILE A 21 0.17 12.50 0.96
C ILE A 21 -0.90 13.28 1.71
N ARG A 22 -1.25 14.46 1.18
CA ARG A 22 -2.40 15.24 1.65
C ARG A 22 -3.61 14.84 0.81
N LEU A 23 -4.73 14.66 1.49
CA LEU A 23 -5.97 14.15 0.90
C LEU A 23 -7.15 14.98 1.38
N THR A 24 -8.17 15.11 0.55
CA THR A 24 -9.47 15.63 1.01
C THR A 24 -10.16 14.59 1.91
N LYS A 25 -11.25 14.99 2.58
CA LYS A 25 -12.08 14.06 3.35
C LYS A 25 -12.70 12.98 2.46
N GLU A 26 -13.09 13.35 1.26
CA GLU A 26 -13.70 12.46 0.27
C GLU A 26 -12.71 11.41 -0.23
N ASP A 27 -11.48 11.82 -0.61
CA ASP A 27 -10.44 10.89 -1.05
C ASP A 27 -10.10 9.88 0.04
N LYS A 28 -9.96 10.34 1.29
CA LYS A 28 -9.67 9.48 2.43
C LYS A 28 -10.80 8.45 2.65
N LYS A 29 -12.05 8.88 2.52
CA LYS A 29 -13.21 7.99 2.64
C LYS A 29 -13.24 6.96 1.51
N LEU A 30 -12.99 7.38 0.27
CA LEU A 30 -12.92 6.48 -0.88
C LEU A 30 -11.87 5.39 -0.68
N ILE A 31 -10.66 5.76 -0.26
CA ILE A 31 -9.58 4.80 0.00
C ILE A 31 -9.96 3.82 1.13
N GLN A 32 -10.60 4.32 2.19
CA GLN A 32 -11.07 3.49 3.30
C GLN A 32 -12.16 2.50 2.85
N ASP A 33 -13.18 2.98 2.13
CA ASP A 33 -14.27 2.13 1.63
C ASP A 33 -13.74 1.02 0.70
N CYS A 34 -12.74 1.33 -0.14
CA CYS A 34 -12.07 0.33 -0.97
C CYS A 34 -11.26 -0.69 -0.14
N ALA A 35 -10.52 -0.21 0.86
CA ALA A 35 -9.74 -1.05 1.76
C ALA A 35 -10.65 -2.05 2.50
N ASP A 36 -11.79 -1.58 3.00
CA ASP A 36 -12.75 -2.38 3.74
C ASP A 36 -13.42 -3.43 2.84
N LYS A 37 -13.84 -3.05 1.63
CA LYS A 37 -14.42 -3.98 0.64
C LYS A 37 -13.45 -5.07 0.21
N MET A 38 -12.17 -4.73 0.08
CA MET A 38 -11.13 -5.65 -0.40
C MET A 38 -10.42 -6.40 0.74
N ASN A 39 -10.74 -6.05 2.00
CA ASN A 39 -10.09 -6.56 3.21
C ASN A 39 -8.55 -6.45 3.17
N ILE A 40 -8.05 -5.29 2.72
CA ILE A 40 -6.61 -4.99 2.64
C ILE A 40 -6.30 -3.65 3.28
N SER A 41 -5.01 -3.33 3.47
CA SER A 41 -4.64 -2.03 4.03
C SER A 41 -4.85 -0.91 3.01
N LYS A 42 -5.11 0.32 3.49
CA LYS A 42 -5.18 1.53 2.65
C LYS A 42 -3.94 1.71 1.77
N SER A 43 -2.75 1.40 2.31
CA SER A 43 -1.51 1.45 1.55
C SER A 43 -1.49 0.43 0.41
N ASP A 44 -2.01 -0.77 0.64
CA ASP A 44 -2.08 -1.80 -0.40
C ASP A 44 -3.12 -1.43 -1.47
N VAL A 45 -4.24 -0.79 -1.12
CA VAL A 45 -5.21 -0.25 -2.09
C VAL A 45 -4.53 0.74 -3.04
N ILE A 46 -3.77 1.70 -2.49
CA ILE A 46 -3.10 2.75 -3.28
C ILE A 46 -2.11 2.12 -4.26
N VAL A 47 -1.27 1.19 -3.79
CA VAL A 47 -0.28 0.51 -4.65
C VAL A 47 -0.99 -0.28 -5.76
N LYS A 48 -2.02 -1.06 -5.41
CA LYS A 48 -2.76 -1.88 -6.38
C LYS A 48 -3.48 -1.02 -7.43
N ALA A 49 -4.01 0.14 -7.04
CA ALA A 49 -4.61 1.09 -7.98
C ALA A 49 -3.57 1.63 -8.99
N ILE A 50 -2.36 1.96 -8.53
CA ILE A 50 -1.27 2.41 -9.40
C ILE A 50 -0.82 1.29 -10.35
N GLU A 51 -0.72 0.05 -9.86
CA GLU A 51 -0.39 -1.12 -10.69
C GLU A 51 -1.41 -1.32 -11.82
N LEU A 52 -2.71 -1.21 -11.51
CA LEU A 52 -3.79 -1.31 -12.49
C LEU A 52 -3.72 -0.19 -13.55
N LEU A 53 -3.43 1.05 -13.13
CA LEU A 53 -3.24 2.17 -14.05
C LEU A 53 -2.04 1.93 -14.98
N ASN A 54 -0.92 1.45 -14.44
CA ASN A 54 0.28 1.15 -15.23
C ASN A 54 0.02 0.04 -16.25
N GLN A 55 -0.70 -1.02 -15.87
CA GLN A 55 -1.10 -2.10 -16.78
C GLN A 55 -2.02 -1.60 -17.90
N THR A 56 -2.96 -0.72 -17.57
CA THR A 56 -3.89 -0.15 -18.56
C THR A 56 -3.16 0.73 -19.57
N GLN A 57 -2.15 1.51 -19.15
CA GLN A 57 -1.36 2.37 -20.03
C GLN A 57 -0.43 1.57 -20.97
N GLN A 58 0.09 0.43 -20.52
CA GLN A 58 0.91 -0.48 -21.33
C GLN A 58 0.12 -1.16 -22.46
N GLN A 59 -1.21 -1.12 -22.43
CA GLN A 59 -2.07 -1.72 -23.46
C GLN A 59 -2.44 -0.73 -24.57
N ILE A 60 -2.12 0.55 -24.39
CA ILE A 60 -2.42 1.64 -25.33
C ILE A 60 -1.16 2.07 -26.12
N LEU A 61 0.02 1.60 -25.70
CA LEU A 61 1.31 1.79 -26.38
C LEU A 61 1.74 0.49 -27.06
#